data_AF-A0A5D2FV04-F1
#
_entry.id   AF-A0A5D2FV04-F1
#
_cell.length_a   1.000
_cell.length_b   1.000
_cell.length_c   1.000
_cell.angle_alpha   90.00
_cell.angle_beta   90.00
_cell.angle_gamma   90.00
#
_symmetry.space_group_name_H-M   'P 1'
#
loop_
_entity.id
_entity.type
_entity.pdbx_description
1 polymer ?
#
loop_
_entity_poly.entity_id
_entity_poly.type
_entity_poly.pdbx_seq_one_letter_code
_entity_poly.pdbx_strand_id
1 'polypeptide(L)'
;MAMGEDSPAYTATDYILLDCGAPLSSNTVSEDGRKWVTDDRSKFSTFNSESASFVSTASRQDQYVFQVPYMTARIFRDKFTYSFPVSVGLKFLRFYFYPVQYSGFDATTSFFSVTANDHLLLKNFSAYLTLTAVDVQPASLSKEFMVPCFKTEKLSVTFSPSPNSWAFVNGVEVVSMPKNMYVKHQDDSVSS
;
A
#
# COMPACT_ATOMS: atom_id res chain seq x y z
N MET A 1 10.86 19.83 37.89
CA MET A 1 10.33 19.50 36.55
C MET A 1 11.17 18.36 36.02
N ALA A 2 10.65 17.12 36.07
CA ALA A 2 11.34 15.96 35.52
C ALA A 2 11.06 15.92 34.02
N MET A 3 12.12 15.90 33.21
CA MET A 3 12.06 15.68 31.77
C MET A 3 11.51 14.27 31.54
N GLY A 4 10.45 14.14 30.72
CA GLY A 4 9.93 12.84 30.32
C GLY A 4 11.02 12.03 29.62
N GLU A 5 11.14 10.75 29.98
CA GLU A 5 12.07 9.83 29.35
C GLU A 5 11.82 9.78 27.83
N ASP A 6 12.84 10.14 27.06
CA ASP A 6 12.84 10.00 25.60
C ASP A 6 12.97 8.52 25.27
N SER A 7 11.82 7.84 25.13
CA SER A 7 11.79 6.43 24.76
C SER A 7 12.40 6.25 23.36
N PRO A 8 13.30 5.28 23.14
CA PRO A 8 13.94 5.09 21.85
C PRO A 8 12.89 4.86 20.75
N ALA A 9 13.12 5.46 19.58
CA ALA A 9 12.25 5.28 18.42
C ALA A 9 12.08 3.80 18.10
N TYR A 10 10.84 3.38 17.85
CA TYR A 10 10.55 1.99 17.54
C TYR A 10 11.24 1.53 16.25
N THR A 11 11.94 0.39 16.33
CA THR A 11 12.52 -0.28 15.16
C THR A 11 11.58 -1.38 14.69
N ALA A 12 11.06 -1.24 13.47
CA ALA A 12 10.14 -2.21 12.89
C ALA A 12 10.86 -3.53 12.56
N THR A 13 10.26 -4.65 12.96
CA THR A 13 10.71 -6.00 12.59
C THR A 13 10.39 -6.32 11.13
N ASP A 14 9.26 -5.82 10.64
CA ASP A 14 8.91 -5.86 9.21
C ASP A 14 8.94 -4.44 8.67
N TYR A 15 9.76 -4.18 7.65
CA TYR A 15 9.83 -2.90 6.97
C TYR A 15 10.01 -3.14 5.48
N ILE A 16 8.89 -3.14 4.76
CA ILE A 16 8.83 -3.47 3.33
C ILE A 16 8.26 -2.27 2.59
N LEU A 17 9.02 -1.74 1.65
CA LEU A 17 8.62 -0.68 0.75
C LEU A 17 8.70 -1.20 -0.68
N LEU A 18 7.56 -1.50 -1.29
CA LEU A 18 7.47 -2.07 -2.63
C LEU A 18 7.10 -0.98 -3.65
N ASP A 19 7.97 -0.74 -4.61
CA ASP A 19 7.74 0.14 -5.76
C ASP A 19 7.17 -0.71 -6.91
N CYS A 20 5.90 -0.51 -7.21
CA CYS A 20 5.15 -1.38 -8.10
C CYS A 20 5.34 -0.97 -9.55
N GLY A 21 5.81 -1.90 -10.38
CA GLY A 21 6.08 -1.66 -11.80
C GLY A 21 7.44 -1.04 -12.11
N ALA A 22 8.26 -0.73 -11.10
CA ALA A 22 9.63 -0.30 -11.31
C ALA A 22 10.49 -1.41 -11.94
N PRO A 23 11.40 -1.12 -12.87
CA PRO A 23 12.29 -2.13 -13.44
C PRO A 23 13.43 -2.50 -12.46
N LEU A 24 13.98 -3.72 -12.57
CA LEU A 24 15.13 -4.17 -11.76
C LEU A 24 16.36 -3.24 -11.81
N SER A 25 16.53 -2.49 -12.90
CA SER A 25 17.65 -1.56 -13.10
C SER A 25 17.43 -0.17 -12.48
N SER A 26 16.26 0.09 -11.90
CA SER A 26 15.94 1.41 -11.33
C SER A 26 16.64 1.65 -9.99
N ASN A 27 17.04 2.90 -9.75
CA ASN A 27 17.41 3.35 -8.42
C ASN A 27 16.13 3.71 -7.65
N THR A 28 15.68 2.83 -6.78
CA THR A 28 14.41 2.92 -6.05
C THR A 28 14.54 3.67 -4.72
N VAL A 29 15.42 4.66 -4.63
CA VAL A 29 15.53 5.53 -3.45
C VAL A 29 14.62 6.74 -3.67
N SER A 30 13.64 6.93 -2.78
CA SER A 30 12.75 8.08 -2.82
C SER A 30 13.41 9.36 -2.34
N GLU A 31 12.80 10.48 -2.65
CA GLU A 31 13.28 11.83 -2.34
C GLU A 31 13.40 12.09 -0.82
N ASP A 32 12.67 11.32 0.00
CA ASP A 32 12.78 11.30 1.46
C ASP A 32 13.92 10.39 1.97
N GLY A 33 14.72 9.81 1.08
CA GLY A 33 15.85 8.93 1.38
C GLY A 33 15.47 7.48 1.67
N ARG A 34 14.20 7.10 1.63
CA ARG A 34 13.78 5.71 1.87
C ARG A 34 14.10 4.82 0.67
N LYS A 35 14.54 3.60 0.95
CA LYS A 35 14.85 2.60 -0.08
C LYS A 35 13.64 1.71 -0.34
N TRP A 36 13.15 1.73 -1.56
CA TRP A 36 12.10 0.86 -2.06
C TRP A 36 12.71 -0.33 -2.81
N VAL A 37 11.94 -1.39 -2.99
CA VAL A 37 12.31 -2.55 -3.82
C VAL A 37 11.28 -2.74 -4.90
N THR A 38 11.72 -3.13 -6.10
CA THR A 38 10.81 -3.41 -7.21
C THR A 38 9.96 -4.67 -6.94
N ASP A 39 8.76 -4.71 -7.51
CA ASP A 39 7.94 -5.90 -7.60
C ASP A 39 8.31 -6.87 -8.74
N ASP A 40 9.16 -6.45 -9.68
CA ASP A 40 9.66 -7.25 -10.81
C ASP A 40 10.51 -8.42 -10.29
N ARG A 41 10.07 -9.65 -10.61
CA ARG A 41 10.65 -10.91 -10.10
C ARG A 41 10.81 -10.94 -8.58
N SER A 42 10.00 -10.17 -7.86
CA SER A 42 10.08 -10.10 -6.40
C SER A 42 9.53 -11.37 -5.74
N LYS A 43 10.01 -11.66 -4.54
CA LYS A 43 9.48 -12.74 -3.68
C LYS A 43 8.05 -12.47 -3.17
N PHE A 44 7.50 -11.29 -3.44
CA PHE A 44 6.22 -10.83 -2.89
C PHE A 44 5.04 -11.10 -3.84
N SER A 45 5.28 -11.44 -5.10
CA SER A 45 4.20 -11.73 -6.06
C SER A 45 3.78 -13.19 -6.00
N THR A 46 2.48 -13.49 -6.00
CA THR A 46 1.99 -14.85 -6.27
C THR A 46 1.76 -15.05 -7.77
N PHE A 47 1.97 -16.28 -8.25
CA PHE A 47 1.80 -16.68 -9.64
C PHE A 47 0.33 -16.52 -10.09
N ASN A 48 0.00 -15.37 -10.66
CA ASN A 48 -1.22 -15.19 -11.46
C ASN A 48 -0.88 -15.43 -12.93
N SER A 49 -1.89 -15.54 -13.80
CA SER A 49 -1.63 -15.63 -15.24
C SER A 49 -0.81 -14.41 -15.71
N GLU A 50 0.05 -14.59 -16.71
CA GLU A 50 0.83 -13.49 -17.30
C GLU A 50 -0.05 -12.33 -17.77
N SER A 51 -1.32 -12.60 -18.10
CA SER A 51 -2.31 -11.62 -18.55
C SER A 51 -3.03 -10.87 -17.42
N ALA A 52 -2.92 -11.31 -16.16
CA ALA A 52 -3.65 -10.71 -15.03
C ALA A 52 -3.13 -9.31 -14.68
N SER A 53 -1.86 -9.03 -14.94
CA SER A 53 -1.24 -7.73 -14.64
C SER A 53 -0.19 -7.34 -15.65
N PHE A 54 0.09 -6.05 -15.76
CA PHE A 54 1.22 -5.50 -16.50
C PHE A 54 1.76 -4.26 -15.79
N VAL A 55 2.95 -3.82 -16.16
CA VAL A 55 3.58 -2.62 -15.58
C VAL A 55 3.45 -1.45 -16.54
N SER A 56 3.35 -0.24 -16.02
CA SER A 56 3.30 0.97 -16.83
C SER A 56 3.89 2.14 -16.06
N THR A 57 4.49 3.07 -16.79
CA THR A 57 4.82 4.40 -16.27
C THR A 57 3.61 5.32 -16.35
N ALA A 58 3.56 6.28 -15.44
CA ALA A 58 2.59 7.37 -15.47
C ALA A 58 2.75 8.20 -16.76
N SER A 59 1.63 8.63 -17.35
CA SER A 59 1.64 9.42 -18.60
C SER A 59 2.15 10.85 -18.44
N ARG A 60 2.20 11.36 -17.21
CA ARG A 60 2.68 12.69 -16.85
C ARG A 60 3.30 12.67 -15.47
N GLN A 61 4.03 13.73 -15.14
CA GLN A 61 4.57 13.98 -13.80
C GLN A 61 4.08 15.35 -13.33
N ASP A 62 3.12 15.37 -12.41
CA ASP A 62 2.61 16.60 -11.83
C ASP A 62 3.62 17.20 -10.84
N GLN A 63 3.58 18.52 -10.66
CA GLN A 63 4.46 19.21 -9.72
C GLN A 63 4.23 18.67 -8.30
N TYR A 64 5.34 18.48 -7.55
CA TYR A 64 5.34 17.94 -6.19
C TYR A 64 4.96 16.45 -6.04
N VAL A 65 4.79 15.72 -7.15
CA VAL A 65 4.71 14.25 -7.12
C VAL A 65 6.12 13.67 -7.18
N PHE A 66 6.48 12.94 -6.13
CA PHE A 66 7.73 12.19 -6.07
C PHE A 66 7.78 11.09 -7.12
N GLN A 67 8.98 10.82 -7.65
CA GLN A 67 9.15 9.76 -8.64
C GLN A 67 8.93 8.38 -8.02
N VAL A 68 9.52 8.14 -6.86
CA VAL A 68 9.38 6.87 -6.14
C VAL A 68 8.41 7.08 -4.96
N PRO A 69 7.31 6.32 -4.86
CA PRO A 69 6.90 5.20 -5.72
C PRO A 69 5.90 5.57 -6.83
N TYR A 70 5.59 6.86 -7.08
CA TYR A 70 4.39 7.24 -7.84
C TYR A 70 4.49 7.17 -9.37
N MET A 71 5.68 7.24 -9.97
CA MET A 71 5.81 7.32 -11.43
C MET A 71 5.71 5.97 -12.14
N THR A 72 5.76 4.88 -11.39
CA THR A 72 5.56 3.51 -11.85
C THR A 72 4.31 2.92 -11.19
N ALA A 73 3.60 2.07 -11.93
CA ALA A 73 2.48 1.32 -11.40
C ALA A 73 2.47 -0.11 -11.92
N ARG A 74 1.94 -1.01 -11.10
CA ARG A 74 1.39 -2.28 -11.60
C ARG A 74 -0.10 -2.12 -11.81
N ILE A 75 -0.54 -2.51 -13.00
CA ILE A 75 -1.93 -2.48 -13.46
C ILE A 75 -2.48 -3.89 -13.42
N PHE A 76 -3.69 -4.08 -12.91
CA PHE A 76 -4.37 -5.37 -12.79
C PHE A 76 -5.63 -5.38 -13.64
N ARG A 77 -5.70 -6.32 -14.58
CA ARG A 77 -6.88 -6.60 -15.42
C ARG A 77 -7.77 -7.70 -14.82
N ASP A 78 -7.19 -8.51 -13.95
CA ASP A 78 -7.88 -9.54 -13.18
C ASP A 78 -7.40 -9.47 -11.72
N LYS A 79 -8.00 -10.27 -10.86
CA LYS A 79 -7.60 -10.44 -9.47
C LYS A 79 -6.11 -10.75 -9.38
N PHE A 80 -5.41 -9.97 -8.57
CA PHE A 80 -3.98 -10.13 -8.34
C PHE A 80 -3.66 -10.05 -6.85
N THR A 81 -2.78 -10.93 -6.39
CA THR A 81 -2.41 -11.03 -4.98
C THR A 81 -0.91 -10.84 -4.79
N TYR A 82 -0.54 -9.91 -3.90
CA TYR A 82 0.77 -9.87 -3.26
C TYR A 82 0.73 -10.69 -1.96
N SER A 83 1.85 -11.32 -1.65
CA SER A 83 2.08 -12.16 -0.50
C SER A 83 3.37 -11.73 0.19
N PHE A 84 3.25 -10.99 1.29
CA PHE A 84 4.38 -10.52 2.07
C PHE A 84 4.64 -11.49 3.24
N PRO A 85 5.85 -12.08 3.34
CA PRO A 85 6.27 -12.76 4.56
C PRO A 85 6.46 -11.71 5.66
N VAL A 86 5.75 -11.87 6.77
CA VAL A 86 5.74 -10.89 7.87
C VAL A 86 5.69 -11.59 9.22
N SER A 87 6.24 -10.96 10.26
CA SER A 87 6.12 -11.45 11.63
C SER A 87 4.65 -11.47 12.11
N VAL A 88 4.36 -12.26 13.15
CA VAL A 88 3.05 -12.24 13.82
C VAL A 88 2.82 -10.90 14.50
N GLY A 89 1.67 -10.26 14.24
CA GLY A 89 1.26 -9.02 14.90
C GLY A 89 0.50 -8.04 14.00
N LEU A 90 0.18 -6.86 14.54
CA LEU A 90 -0.40 -5.77 13.75
C LEU A 90 0.61 -5.20 12.75
N LYS A 91 0.11 -4.84 11.57
CA LYS A 91 0.87 -4.21 10.49
C LYS A 91 0.21 -2.90 10.09
N PHE A 92 1.00 -1.85 9.96
CA PHE A 92 0.63 -0.73 9.10
C PHE A 92 0.77 -1.19 7.65
N LEU A 93 -0.31 -1.06 6.90
CA LEU A 93 -0.37 -1.33 5.47
C LEU A 93 -0.79 -0.04 4.78
N ARG A 94 0.09 0.50 3.94
CA ARG A 94 -0.17 1.74 3.20
C ARG A 94 -0.06 1.50 1.71
N PHE A 95 -1.05 2.00 0.98
CA PHE A 95 -1.08 2.00 -0.48
C PHE A 95 -0.86 3.40 -1.02
N TYR A 96 -0.10 3.48 -2.11
CA TYR A 96 0.20 4.71 -2.82
C TYR A 96 -0.47 4.70 -4.19
N PHE A 97 -1.20 5.77 -4.52
CA PHE A 97 -1.92 5.91 -5.78
C PHE A 97 -1.67 7.28 -6.42
N TYR A 98 -1.29 7.24 -7.70
CA TYR A 98 -1.19 8.40 -8.59
C TYR A 98 -2.13 8.18 -9.79
N PRO A 99 -3.38 8.66 -9.74
CA PRO A 99 -4.42 8.31 -10.70
C PRO A 99 -4.33 9.15 -11.99
N VAL A 100 -3.34 8.83 -12.82
CA VAL A 100 -3.18 9.34 -14.19
C VAL A 100 -3.37 8.23 -15.22
N GLN A 101 -3.05 8.47 -16.49
CA GLN A 101 -3.14 7.45 -17.52
C GLN A 101 -1.92 6.53 -17.51
N TYR A 102 -2.16 5.22 -17.69
CA TYR A 102 -1.13 4.19 -17.75
C TYR A 102 -1.31 3.32 -19.00
N SER A 103 -0.45 3.46 -20.01
CA SER A 103 -0.51 2.67 -21.26
C SER A 103 -1.91 2.63 -21.90
N GLY A 104 -2.59 3.78 -21.96
CA GLY A 104 -3.94 3.90 -22.50
C GLY A 104 -5.07 3.76 -21.47
N PHE A 105 -4.81 3.22 -20.28
CA PHE A 105 -5.80 3.05 -19.21
C PHE A 105 -5.99 4.35 -18.44
N ASP A 106 -7.16 4.98 -18.56
CA ASP A 106 -7.50 6.24 -17.87
C ASP A 106 -8.06 5.99 -16.46
N ALA A 107 -7.39 6.53 -15.43
CA ALA A 107 -7.72 6.32 -14.02
C ALA A 107 -9.15 6.74 -13.64
N THR A 108 -9.83 7.56 -14.45
CA THR A 108 -11.26 7.85 -14.27
C THR A 108 -12.15 6.59 -14.34
N THR A 109 -11.68 5.56 -15.04
CA THR A 109 -12.37 4.28 -15.23
C THR A 109 -11.90 3.18 -14.27
N SER A 110 -10.96 3.50 -13.37
CA SER A 110 -10.41 2.54 -12.40
C SER A 110 -11.27 2.45 -11.14
N PHE A 111 -11.98 1.34 -11.01
CA PHE A 111 -12.75 0.93 -9.83
C PHE A 111 -12.36 -0.47 -9.38
N PHE A 112 -12.02 -0.62 -8.11
CA PHE A 112 -11.57 -1.90 -7.58
C PHE A 112 -11.77 -2.05 -6.07
N SER A 113 -11.61 -3.27 -5.58
CA SER A 113 -11.59 -3.57 -4.15
C SER A 113 -10.23 -4.10 -3.74
N VAL A 114 -9.86 -3.87 -2.48
CA VAL A 114 -8.63 -4.39 -1.89
C VAL A 114 -8.98 -5.18 -0.63
N THR A 115 -8.53 -6.43 -0.57
CA THR A 115 -8.60 -7.24 0.65
C THR A 115 -7.19 -7.51 1.16
N ALA A 116 -7.01 -7.48 2.48
CA ALA A 116 -5.80 -7.91 3.15
C ALA A 116 -6.15 -9.08 4.08
N ASN A 117 -5.63 -10.26 3.76
CA ASN A 117 -6.10 -11.53 4.30
C ASN A 117 -7.63 -11.65 4.14
N ASP A 118 -8.36 -11.76 5.24
CA ASP A 118 -9.82 -11.86 5.33
C ASP A 118 -10.52 -10.50 5.55
N HIS A 119 -9.78 -9.40 5.49
CA HIS A 119 -10.32 -8.04 5.72
C HIS A 119 -10.50 -7.27 4.42
N LEU A 120 -11.71 -6.77 4.17
CA LEU A 120 -11.99 -5.82 3.08
C LEU A 120 -11.56 -4.41 3.51
N LEU A 121 -10.54 -3.86 2.84
CA LEU A 121 -9.99 -2.53 3.14
C LEU A 121 -10.61 -1.44 2.28
N LEU A 122 -10.77 -1.73 0.99
CA LEU A 122 -11.34 -0.83 -0.01
C LEU A 122 -12.41 -1.57 -0.81
N LYS A 123 -13.54 -0.92 -1.07
CA LYS A 123 -14.64 -1.48 -1.86
C LYS A 123 -15.07 -0.47 -2.92
N ASN A 124 -15.12 -0.91 -4.18
CA ASN A 124 -15.49 -0.06 -5.32
C ASN A 124 -14.75 1.30 -5.30
N PHE A 125 -13.47 1.26 -4.94
CA PHE A 125 -12.63 2.42 -4.74
C PHE A 125 -12.16 2.99 -6.06
N SER A 126 -12.21 4.32 -6.18
CA SER A 126 -11.58 5.10 -7.26
C SER A 126 -10.64 6.13 -6.64
N ALA A 127 -9.35 6.00 -6.94
CA ALA A 127 -8.34 6.96 -6.51
C ALA A 127 -8.58 8.35 -7.15
N TYR A 128 -9.01 8.36 -8.42
CA TYR A 128 -9.34 9.59 -9.14
C TYR A 128 -10.47 10.36 -8.42
N LEU A 129 -11.62 9.72 -8.20
CA LEU A 129 -12.76 10.37 -7.55
C LEU A 129 -12.43 10.82 -6.11
N THR A 130 -11.58 10.06 -5.42
CA THR A 130 -11.12 10.41 -4.07
C THR A 130 -10.34 11.71 -4.07
N LEU A 131 -9.48 11.96 -5.07
CA LEU A 131 -8.71 13.20 -5.17
C LEU A 131 -9.56 14.39 -5.62
N THR A 132 -10.46 14.18 -6.58
CA THR A 132 -11.32 15.26 -7.10
C THR A 132 -12.33 15.77 -6.06
N ALA A 133 -12.62 14.98 -5.04
CA ALA A 133 -13.52 15.37 -3.95
C ALA A 133 -12.85 16.25 -2.88
N VAL A 134 -11.53 16.47 -2.96
CA VAL A 134 -10.77 17.29 -1.99
C VAL A 134 -10.54 18.68 -2.56
N ASP A 135 -10.82 19.72 -1.78
CA ASP A 135 -10.71 21.13 -2.22
C ASP A 135 -9.32 21.51 -2.75
N VAL A 136 -8.27 20.97 -2.12
CA VAL A 136 -6.86 21.25 -2.46
C VAL A 136 -6.37 20.40 -3.66
N GLN A 137 -7.18 19.46 -4.16
CA GLN A 137 -6.91 18.56 -5.29
C GLN A 137 -5.44 18.10 -5.38
N PRO A 138 -4.94 17.32 -4.40
CA PRO A 138 -3.60 16.79 -4.49
C PRO A 138 -3.48 15.87 -5.71
N ALA A 139 -2.29 15.79 -6.31
CA ALA A 139 -2.07 14.98 -7.51
C ALA A 139 -1.99 13.47 -7.21
N SER A 140 -1.63 13.09 -5.98
CA SER A 140 -1.49 11.71 -5.52
C SER A 140 -2.09 11.52 -4.13
N LEU A 141 -2.42 10.29 -3.75
CA LEU A 141 -2.88 9.98 -2.39
C LEU A 141 -2.25 8.70 -1.83
N SER A 142 -2.26 8.61 -0.50
CA SER A 142 -1.98 7.37 0.23
C SER A 142 -3.18 6.95 1.08
N LYS A 143 -3.41 5.64 1.19
CA LYS A 143 -4.40 5.06 2.12
C LYS A 143 -3.69 4.15 3.10
N GLU A 144 -3.90 4.37 4.39
CA GLU A 144 -3.26 3.61 5.47
C GLU A 144 -4.29 2.80 6.25
N PHE A 145 -3.91 1.58 6.61
CA PHE A 145 -4.72 0.63 7.35
C PHE A 145 -3.88 -0.08 8.40
N MET A 146 -4.56 -0.55 9.45
CA MET A 146 -3.98 -1.48 10.41
C MET A 146 -4.56 -2.87 10.18
N VAL A 147 -3.70 -3.83 9.85
CA VAL A 147 -4.12 -5.19 9.51
C VAL A 147 -3.58 -6.19 10.52
N PRO A 148 -4.45 -7.01 11.14
CA PRO A 148 -4.01 -8.06 12.04
C PRO A 148 -3.44 -9.27 11.29
N CYS A 149 -2.19 -9.60 11.57
CA CYS A 149 -1.53 -10.81 11.06
C CYS A 149 -1.20 -11.75 12.23
N PHE A 150 -2.22 -12.30 12.90
CA PHE A 150 -2.02 -13.14 14.09
C PHE A 150 -2.02 -14.64 13.82
N LYS A 151 -2.65 -15.07 12.72
CA LYS A 151 -2.87 -16.49 12.40
C LYS A 151 -1.82 -17.07 11.45
N THR A 152 -1.17 -16.23 10.67
CA THR A 152 -0.17 -16.64 9.66
C THR A 152 0.97 -15.63 9.64
N GLU A 153 2.18 -16.09 9.35
CA GLU A 153 3.37 -15.24 9.12
C GLU A 153 3.39 -14.66 7.70
N LYS A 154 2.20 -14.31 7.20
CA LYS A 154 1.97 -13.85 5.84
C LYS A 154 0.84 -12.83 5.80
N LEU A 155 1.06 -11.78 5.01
CA LEU A 155 0.06 -10.78 4.65
C LEU A 155 -0.26 -10.93 3.16
N SER A 156 -1.46 -11.38 2.83
CA SER A 156 -1.93 -11.54 1.46
C SER A 156 -2.80 -10.35 1.06
N VAL A 157 -2.31 -9.49 0.18
CA VAL A 157 -3.04 -8.32 -0.31
C VAL A 157 -3.56 -8.59 -1.70
N THR A 158 -4.87 -8.59 -1.88
CA THR A 158 -5.53 -8.87 -3.15
C THR A 158 -6.20 -7.62 -3.70
N PHE A 159 -5.82 -7.25 -4.92
CA PHE A 159 -6.48 -6.23 -5.73
C PHE A 159 -7.47 -6.92 -6.67
N SER A 160 -8.73 -6.51 -6.62
CA SER A 160 -9.81 -7.10 -7.42
C SER A 160 -10.52 -6.00 -8.22
N PRO A 161 -10.26 -5.88 -9.53
CA PRO A 161 -11.01 -4.98 -10.40
C PRO A 161 -12.52 -5.23 -10.33
N SER A 162 -13.32 -4.17 -10.40
CA SER A 162 -14.76 -4.29 -10.66
C SER A 162 -15.02 -4.85 -12.07
N PRO A 163 -16.23 -5.34 -12.38
CA PRO A 163 -16.56 -5.78 -13.75
C PRO A 163 -16.33 -4.65 -14.77
N ASN A 164 -15.70 -4.99 -15.91
CA ASN A 164 -15.33 -4.03 -16.97
C ASN A 164 -14.47 -2.85 -16.49
N SER A 165 -13.69 -3.06 -15.43
CA SER A 165 -12.81 -2.07 -14.82
C SER A 165 -11.39 -2.64 -14.71
N TRP A 166 -10.50 -1.89 -14.09
CA TRP A 166 -9.13 -2.27 -13.77
C TRP A 166 -8.73 -1.73 -12.41
N ALA A 167 -7.64 -2.25 -11.87
CA ALA A 167 -7.05 -1.79 -10.62
C ALA A 167 -5.59 -1.42 -10.84
N PHE A 168 -5.03 -0.61 -9.95
CA PHE A 168 -3.60 -0.32 -9.96
C PHE A 168 -3.09 0.01 -8.58
N VAL A 169 -1.78 -0.04 -8.43
CA VAL A 169 -1.07 0.46 -7.26
C VAL A 169 0.32 0.93 -7.69
N ASN A 170 0.76 2.05 -7.14
CA ASN A 170 2.09 2.61 -7.39
C ASN A 170 3.11 2.12 -6.37
N GLY A 171 2.70 2.06 -5.10
CA GLY A 171 3.55 1.53 -4.04
C GLY A 171 2.76 0.86 -2.92
N VAL A 172 3.41 -0.10 -2.27
CA VAL A 172 2.89 -0.79 -1.08
C VAL A 172 3.91 -0.71 0.03
N GLU A 173 3.52 -0.17 1.18
CA GLU A 173 4.33 -0.10 2.38
C GLU A 173 3.73 -1.01 3.46
N VAL A 174 4.55 -1.89 4.02
CA VAL A 174 4.20 -2.80 5.13
C VAL A 174 5.18 -2.59 6.26
N VAL A 175 4.67 -2.14 7.41
CA VAL A 175 5.49 -1.85 8.59
C VAL A 175 4.90 -2.57 9.81
N SER A 176 5.72 -3.31 10.55
CA SER A 176 5.28 -3.92 11.80
C SER A 176 4.98 -2.86 12.86
N MET A 177 4.00 -3.11 13.71
CA MET A 177 3.67 -2.21 14.82
C MET A 177 4.21 -2.73 16.16
N PRO A 178 4.54 -1.82 17.10
CA PRO A 178 4.84 -2.21 18.47
C PRO A 178 3.62 -2.90 19.11
N LYS A 179 3.87 -3.91 19.94
CA LYS A 179 2.82 -4.68 20.62
C LYS A 179 1.97 -3.85 21.60
N ASN A 180 2.48 -2.70 22.06
CA ASN A 180 1.93 -1.93 23.17
C ASN A 180 1.22 -0.63 22.77
N MET A 181 0.91 -0.41 21.47
CA MET A 181 0.24 0.83 21.02
C MET A 181 -1.22 0.95 21.46
N TYR A 182 -1.82 -0.14 21.97
CA TYR A 182 -3.12 -0.12 22.61
C TYR A 182 -2.99 -0.56 24.05
N VAL A 183 -2.96 0.42 24.96
CA VAL A 183 -3.26 0.15 26.36
C VAL A 183 -4.68 -0.38 26.41
N LYS A 184 -4.87 -1.62 26.88
CA LYS A 184 -6.20 -2.07 27.26
C LYS A 184 -6.70 -1.09 28.30
N HIS A 185 -7.82 -0.40 28.05
CA HIS A 185 -8.60 0.13 29.17
C HIS A 185 -8.93 -1.07 30.05
N GLN A 186 -8.20 -1.20 31.16
CA GLN A 186 -8.59 -2.06 32.24
C GLN A 186 -9.87 -1.44 32.77
N ASP A 187 -10.98 -2.14 32.56
CA ASP A 187 -12.21 -1.85 33.27
C ASP A 187 -11.87 -2.05 34.76
N ASP A 188 -11.72 -0.94 35.48
CA ASP A 188 -11.68 -0.96 36.93
C ASP A 188 -13.05 -1.48 37.37
N SER A 189 -13.13 -2.79 37.60
CA SER A 189 -14.23 -3.40 38.31
C SER A 189 -14.26 -2.77 39.70
N VAL A 190 -15.13 -1.77 39.88
CA VAL A 190 -15.51 -1.27 41.19
C VAL A 190 -16.25 -2.41 41.88
N SER A 191 -15.54 -3.10 42.77
CA SER A 191 -16.18 -3.87 43.82
C SER A 191 -16.96 -2.91 44.71
N SER A 192 -18.28 -3.05 44.74
CA SER A 192 -19.14 -2.61 45.83
C SER A 192 -20.18 -3.68 46.08
#